data_AF-A0A4R4L333-F1
#
_entry.id   AF-A0A4R4L333-F1
#
_cell.length_a   1.000
_cell.length_b   1.000
_cell.length_c   1.000
_cell.angle_alpha   90.00
_cell.angle_beta   90.00
_cell.angle_gamma   90.00
#
_symmetry.space_group_name_H-M   'P 1'
#
loop_
_entity.id
_entity.type
_entity.pdbx_description
1 polymer ?
#
loop_
_entity_poly.entity_id
_entity_poly.type
_entity_poly.pdbx_seq_one_letter_code
_entity_poly.pdbx_strand_id
1 'polypeptide(L)'
;MSDPFVLQSGAGSRWVLHPPEDPYGDGYVLALPTELHGGGMTAAAVVELDGIFVNPQTTRLSEFFGTLASGWRGWDGVRYWTSARGQLTLEAAHDGIGRVSLGVTLRAADIAPAFAPWSATLLFGIEASRELRRLALRLSEFLEAAP
;
A
#
# COMPACT_ATOMS: atom_id res chain seq x y z
N MET A 1 -0.35 -21.59 2.44
CA MET A 1 -0.18 -20.33 3.19
C MET A 1 0.76 -19.49 2.36
N SER A 2 0.27 -18.41 1.75
CA SER A 2 1.07 -17.59 0.85
C SER A 2 2.10 -16.79 1.64
N ASP A 3 3.30 -16.62 1.08
CA ASP A 3 4.34 -15.82 1.74
C ASP A 3 3.95 -14.34 1.80
N PRO A 4 4.35 -13.60 2.85
CA PRO A 4 4.06 -12.18 2.94
C PRO A 4 4.77 -11.40 1.82
N PHE A 5 4.09 -10.37 1.31
CA PHE A 5 4.70 -9.40 0.42
C PHE A 5 5.55 -8.42 1.24
N VAL A 6 6.79 -8.17 0.78
CA VAL A 6 7.71 -7.24 1.44
C VAL A 6 8.27 -6.24 0.43
N LEU A 7 8.11 -4.95 0.75
CA LEU A 7 8.88 -3.86 0.16
C LEU A 7 9.96 -3.44 1.16
N GLN A 8 11.22 -3.44 0.72
CA GLN A 8 12.36 -3.10 1.57
C GLN A 8 13.21 -2.01 0.94
N SER A 9 13.58 -1.03 1.75
CA SER A 9 14.58 0.00 1.41
C SER A 9 15.99 -0.49 1.71
N GLY A 10 17.00 0.08 1.01
CA GLY A 10 18.40 -0.15 1.34
C GLY A 10 18.80 0.27 2.77
N ALA A 11 18.03 1.15 3.40
CA ALA A 11 18.24 1.63 4.78
C ALA A 11 17.63 0.69 5.86
N GLY A 12 17.13 -0.48 5.49
CA GLY A 12 16.57 -1.47 6.41
C GLY A 12 15.10 -1.24 6.78
N SER A 13 14.47 -0.18 6.28
CA SER A 13 13.01 0.02 6.41
C SER A 13 12.25 -1.00 5.56
N ARG A 14 11.16 -1.55 6.11
CA ARG A 14 10.33 -2.60 5.48
C ARG A 14 8.84 -2.26 5.65
N TRP A 15 8.09 -2.45 4.57
CA TRP A 15 6.63 -2.52 4.58
C TRP A 15 6.24 -3.95 4.25
N VAL A 16 5.55 -4.60 5.18
CA VAL A 16 5.15 -6.00 5.11
C VAL A 16 3.63 -6.07 5.00
N LEU A 17 3.16 -6.83 4.02
CA LEU A 17 1.75 -7.17 3.83
C LEU A 17 1.62 -8.67 3.98
N HIS A 18 0.79 -9.12 4.91
CA HIS A 18 0.41 -10.52 5.02
C HIS A 18 -0.75 -10.83 4.07
N PRO A 19 -0.92 -12.11 3.66
CA PRO A 19 -1.97 -12.47 2.70
C PRO A 19 -3.33 -11.91 3.09
N PRO A 20 -4.10 -11.34 2.14
CA PRO A 20 -5.44 -10.86 2.44
C PRO A 20 -6.34 -12.02 2.88
N GLU A 21 -7.19 -11.75 3.86
CA GLU A 21 -8.22 -12.67 4.34
C GLU A 21 -9.59 -12.06 4.08
N ASP A 22 -10.57 -12.86 3.64
CA ASP A 22 -11.97 -12.47 3.63
C ASP A 22 -12.63 -12.96 4.94
N PRO A 23 -12.75 -12.09 5.97
CA PRO A 23 -13.29 -12.50 7.26
C PRO A 23 -14.77 -12.86 7.21
N TYR A 24 -15.50 -12.44 6.17
CA TYR A 24 -16.96 -12.65 6.05
C TYR A 24 -17.32 -13.68 4.98
N GLY A 25 -16.38 -14.01 4.08
CA GLY A 25 -16.59 -14.95 2.97
C GLY A 25 -17.56 -14.40 1.91
N ASP A 26 -17.78 -13.08 1.89
CA ASP A 26 -18.74 -12.41 1.00
C ASP A 26 -18.06 -11.58 -0.10
N GLY A 27 -16.72 -11.45 -0.06
CA GLY A 27 -15.92 -10.70 -1.02
C GLY A 27 -16.12 -9.18 -0.97
N TYR A 28 -16.79 -8.64 0.05
CA TYR A 28 -16.97 -7.18 0.21
C TYR A 28 -15.83 -6.53 0.99
N VAL A 29 -15.21 -7.23 1.95
CA VAL A 29 -14.10 -6.66 2.73
C VAL A 29 -12.97 -7.66 2.76
N LEU A 30 -11.76 -7.19 2.44
CA LEU A 30 -10.54 -7.96 2.66
C LEU A 30 -9.76 -7.35 3.81
N ALA A 31 -9.45 -8.15 4.82
CA ALA A 31 -8.56 -7.83 5.90
C ALA A 31 -7.11 -8.06 5.45
N LEU A 32 -6.29 -7.01 5.48
CA LEU A 32 -4.88 -7.04 5.10
C LEU A 32 -4.01 -6.71 6.31
N PRO A 33 -3.51 -7.71 7.07
CA PRO A 33 -2.58 -7.45 8.15
C PRO A 33 -1.31 -6.81 7.59
N THR A 34 -0.97 -5.64 8.11
CA THR A 34 0.08 -4.77 7.56
C THR A 34 1.03 -4.33 8.66
N GLU A 35 2.33 -4.34 8.37
CA GLU A 35 3.36 -3.90 9.29
C GLU A 35 4.35 -2.92 8.64
N LEU A 36 4.82 -1.95 9.42
CA LEU A 36 5.93 -1.06 9.09
C LEU A 36 7.06 -1.28 10.08
N HIS A 37 8.28 -1.44 9.56
CA HIS A 37 9.51 -1.61 10.36
C HIS A 37 10.57 -0.61 9.87
N GLY A 38 11.20 0.14 10.77
CA GLY A 38 12.31 1.03 10.39
C GLY A 38 12.80 1.91 11.53
N GLY A 39 14.12 2.15 11.62
CA GLY A 39 14.67 3.06 12.64
C GLY A 39 14.34 2.70 14.10
N GLY A 40 14.14 1.41 14.41
CA GLY A 40 13.71 0.95 15.74
C GLY A 40 12.18 1.01 15.97
N MET A 41 11.42 1.53 15.02
CA MET A 41 9.95 1.54 15.04
C MET A 41 9.41 0.24 14.44
N THR A 42 8.39 -0.32 15.11
CA THR A 42 7.47 -1.30 14.54
C THR A 42 6.04 -0.80 14.75
N ALA A 43 5.25 -0.76 13.68
CA ALA A 43 3.83 -0.45 13.74
C ALA A 43 3.05 -1.53 12.97
N ALA A 44 1.90 -1.94 13.49
CA ALA A 44 1.07 -2.98 12.89
C ALA A 44 -0.41 -2.62 13.01
N ALA A 45 -1.18 -2.91 11.96
CA ALA A 45 -2.63 -2.78 11.94
C ALA A 45 -3.22 -3.73 10.90
N VAL A 46 -4.50 -4.07 11.08
CA VAL A 46 -5.29 -4.72 10.03
C VAL A 46 -5.92 -3.61 9.18
N VAL A 47 -5.61 -3.62 7.89
CA VAL A 47 -6.13 -2.67 6.91
C VAL A 47 -7.35 -3.28 6.24
N GLU A 48 -8.47 -2.57 6.22
CA GLU A 48 -9.66 -2.99 5.48
C GLU A 48 -9.57 -2.46 4.04
N LEU A 49 -9.50 -3.38 3.09
CA LEU A 49 -9.61 -3.08 1.67
C LEU A 49 -11.05 -3.28 1.21
N ASP A 50 -11.50 -2.41 0.31
CA ASP A 50 -12.74 -2.64 -0.44
C ASP A 50 -12.56 -3.87 -1.32
N GLY A 51 -13.43 -4.86 -1.11
CA GLY A 51 -13.48 -6.09 -1.90
C GLY A 51 -14.01 -5.88 -3.30
N ILE A 52 -14.08 -6.96 -4.08
CA ILE A 52 -14.37 -6.91 -5.51
C ILE A 52 -15.80 -6.43 -5.79
N PHE A 53 -16.71 -6.66 -4.84
CA PHE A 53 -18.15 -6.39 -4.98
C PHE A 53 -18.65 -5.06 -4.40
N VAL A 54 -17.80 -4.28 -3.72
CA VAL A 54 -18.23 -3.03 -3.03
C VAL A 54 -18.61 -1.93 -4.01
N ASN A 55 -17.64 -1.50 -4.84
CA ASN A 55 -17.84 -0.43 -5.80
C ASN A 55 -16.79 -0.53 -6.91
N PRO A 56 -17.18 -0.73 -8.18
CA PRO A 56 -16.24 -0.80 -9.30
C PRO A 56 -15.50 0.53 -9.57
N GLN A 57 -15.93 1.64 -8.96
CA GLN A 57 -15.27 2.94 -9.06
C GLN A 57 -14.21 3.18 -7.98
N THR A 58 -14.15 2.35 -6.94
CA THR A 58 -13.09 2.45 -5.94
C THR A 58 -11.77 1.99 -6.56
N THR A 59 -10.78 2.87 -6.58
CA THR A 59 -9.43 2.49 -7.01
C THR A 59 -8.83 1.52 -6.01
N ARG A 60 -8.57 0.28 -6.46
CA ARG A 60 -7.93 -0.73 -5.62
C ARG A 60 -6.45 -0.43 -5.41
N LEU A 61 -5.87 -1.03 -4.38
CA LEU A 61 -4.44 -0.89 -4.10
C LEU A 61 -3.57 -1.34 -5.30
N SER A 62 -3.90 -2.48 -5.91
CA SER A 62 -3.20 -2.99 -7.11
C SER A 62 -3.33 -2.01 -8.29
N GLU A 63 -4.52 -1.48 -8.53
CA GLU A 63 -4.79 -0.52 -9.59
C GLU A 63 -4.00 0.77 -9.39
N PHE A 64 -3.93 1.30 -8.16
CA PHE A 64 -3.12 2.46 -7.82
C PHE A 64 -1.66 2.25 -8.26
N PHE A 65 -1.03 1.15 -7.84
CA PHE A 65 0.35 0.83 -8.26
C PHE A 65 0.46 0.60 -9.77
N GLY A 66 -0.56 0.02 -10.41
CA GLY A 66 -0.66 -0.09 -11.86
C GLY A 66 -0.62 1.28 -12.55
N THR A 67 -1.32 2.29 -12.00
CA THR A 67 -1.29 3.66 -12.54
C THR A 67 0.06 4.35 -12.34
N LEU A 68 0.77 4.05 -11.25
CA LEU A 68 2.12 4.58 -11.02
C LEU A 68 3.09 3.98 -12.03
N ALA A 69 3.02 2.66 -12.24
CA ALA A 69 3.88 1.94 -13.18
C ALA A 69 3.62 2.31 -14.65
N SER A 70 2.38 2.61 -15.02
CA SER A 70 2.06 3.12 -16.37
C SER A 70 2.54 4.56 -16.57
N GLY A 71 2.49 5.37 -15.51
CA GLY A 71 3.02 6.74 -15.45
C GLY A 71 4.53 6.86 -15.26
N TRP A 72 5.32 5.84 -15.60
CA TRP A 72 6.78 5.81 -15.35
C TRP A 72 7.59 6.95 -15.97
N ARG A 73 7.03 7.66 -16.97
CA ARG A 73 7.66 8.86 -17.56
C ARG A 73 7.52 10.10 -16.69
N GLY A 74 6.71 10.04 -15.64
CA GLY A 74 6.43 11.12 -14.72
C GLY A 74 4.94 11.49 -14.66
N TRP A 75 4.59 12.16 -13.57
CA TRP A 75 3.32 12.83 -13.35
C TRP A 75 3.55 14.07 -12.49
N ASP A 76 2.65 15.05 -12.59
CA ASP A 76 2.70 16.24 -11.76
C ASP A 76 2.06 15.99 -10.39
N GLY A 77 2.62 16.63 -9.37
CA GLY A 77 2.10 16.59 -8.01
C GLY A 77 2.23 15.23 -7.32
N VAL A 78 1.38 15.01 -6.31
CA VAL A 78 1.35 13.80 -5.49
C VAL A 78 0.09 13.01 -5.82
N ARG A 79 0.25 11.71 -6.06
CA ARG A 79 -0.87 10.77 -6.18
C ARG A 79 -1.12 10.11 -4.85
N TYR A 80 -2.39 10.02 -4.50
CA TYR A 80 -2.84 9.50 -3.21
C TYR A 80 -3.66 8.24 -3.39
N TRP A 81 -3.50 7.32 -2.45
CA TRP A 81 -4.42 6.22 -2.25
C TRP A 81 -4.66 6.02 -0.76
N THR A 82 -5.87 5.65 -0.38
CA THR A 82 -6.21 5.35 1.01
C THR A 82 -7.11 4.13 1.08
N SER A 83 -6.93 3.32 2.12
CA SER A 83 -7.85 2.21 2.42
C SER A 83 -9.22 2.74 2.84
N ALA A 84 -10.24 1.87 2.83
CA ALA A 84 -11.64 2.25 3.07
C ALA A 84 -11.84 3.01 4.38
N ARG A 85 -11.14 2.60 5.44
CA ARG A 85 -11.16 3.26 6.76
C ARG A 85 -9.95 4.16 7.03
N GLY A 86 -9.10 4.36 6.02
CA GLY A 86 -7.89 5.17 6.09
C GLY A 86 -6.83 4.64 7.06
N GLN A 87 -6.83 3.35 7.38
CA GLN A 87 -5.76 2.72 8.16
C GLN A 87 -4.42 2.81 7.42
N LEU A 88 -4.45 2.69 6.09
CA LEU A 88 -3.30 2.77 5.22
C LEU A 88 -3.49 3.92 4.23
N THR A 89 -2.52 4.81 4.17
CA THR A 89 -2.46 5.90 3.18
C THR A 89 -1.12 5.84 2.45
N LEU A 90 -1.18 5.99 1.13
CA LEU A 90 -0.05 6.02 0.24
C LEU A 90 0.04 7.38 -0.45
N GLU A 91 1.26 7.90 -0.52
CA GLU A 91 1.59 9.14 -1.21
C GLU A 91 2.72 8.86 -2.19
N ALA A 92 2.50 9.11 -3.47
CA ALA A 92 3.49 8.85 -4.52
C ALA A 92 3.80 10.12 -5.32
N ALA A 93 5.07 10.54 -5.31
CA ALA A 93 5.55 11.66 -6.11
C ALA A 93 6.68 11.21 -7.03
N HIS A 94 6.67 11.69 -8.27
CA HIS A 94 7.72 11.44 -9.24
C HIS A 94 8.68 12.64 -9.30
N ASP A 95 9.98 12.40 -9.29
CA ASP A 95 11.00 13.47 -9.25
C ASP A 95 11.28 14.13 -10.62
N GLY A 96 10.74 13.56 -11.69
CA GLY A 96 10.92 14.01 -13.07
C GLY A 96 12.22 13.51 -13.72
N ILE A 97 13.06 12.78 -12.98
CA ILE A 97 14.38 12.30 -13.42
C ILE A 97 14.36 10.77 -13.57
N GLY A 98 13.64 10.06 -12.69
CA GLY A 98 13.48 8.61 -12.77
C GLY A 98 13.28 7.91 -11.43
N ARG A 99 12.90 8.63 -10.37
CA ARG A 99 12.54 8.03 -9.09
C ARG A 99 11.14 8.42 -8.65
N VAL A 100 10.55 7.51 -7.90
CA VAL A 100 9.30 7.72 -7.18
C VAL A 100 9.59 7.67 -5.69
N SER A 101 9.20 8.71 -4.98
CA SER A 101 9.06 8.65 -3.53
C SER A 101 7.69 8.07 -3.21
N LEU A 102 7.67 7.02 -2.38
CA LEU A 102 6.46 6.40 -1.87
C LEU A 102 6.43 6.56 -0.35
N GLY A 103 5.55 7.41 0.14
CA GLY A 103 5.18 7.48 1.54
C GLY A 103 4.13 6.44 1.87
N VAL A 104 4.38 5.66 2.91
CA VAL A 104 3.47 4.63 3.43
C VAL A 104 3.15 4.99 4.87
N THR A 105 1.90 5.40 5.11
CA THR A 105 1.42 5.77 6.44
C THR A 105 0.44 4.72 6.94
N LEU A 106 0.73 4.13 8.10
CA LEU A 106 -0.15 3.22 8.83
C LEU A 106 -0.66 3.92 10.08
N ARG A 107 -1.93 3.76 10.43
CA ARG A 107 -2.53 4.32 11.64
C ARG A 107 -3.57 3.40 12.26
N ALA A 108 -3.99 3.73 13.48
CA ALA A 108 -5.14 3.09 14.11
C ALA A 108 -6.41 3.24 13.25
N ALA A 109 -7.20 2.17 13.15
CA ALA A 109 -8.48 2.15 12.43
C ALA A 109 -9.53 3.05 13.10
N ASP A 110 -10.56 3.43 12.33
CA ASP A 110 -11.83 3.98 12.83
C ASP A 110 -11.77 5.29 13.63
N ILE A 111 -10.62 5.96 13.64
CA ILE A 111 -10.44 7.26 14.28
C ILE A 111 -10.00 8.24 13.20
N ALA A 112 -10.69 9.39 13.14
CA ALA A 112 -10.34 10.46 12.20
C ALA A 112 -8.85 10.82 12.38
N PRO A 113 -8.11 11.10 11.29
CA PRO A 113 -6.65 11.23 11.35
C PRO A 113 -6.13 12.17 12.45
N ALA A 114 -6.83 13.27 12.71
CA ALA A 114 -6.47 14.25 13.74
C ALA A 114 -6.53 13.71 15.19
N PHE A 115 -7.22 12.59 15.42
CA PHE A 115 -7.44 11.99 16.73
C PHE A 115 -6.87 10.58 16.83
N ALA A 116 -6.27 10.06 15.75
CA ALA A 116 -5.72 8.71 15.76
C ALA A 116 -4.66 8.61 16.87
N PRO A 117 -4.76 7.63 17.80
CA PRO A 117 -3.85 7.51 18.94
C PRO A 117 -2.41 7.27 18.52
N TRP A 118 -2.19 6.78 17.30
CA TRP A 118 -0.87 6.65 16.69
C TRP A 118 -0.97 6.67 15.16
N SER A 119 0.12 7.10 14.54
CA SER A 119 0.41 6.94 13.12
C SER A 119 1.91 6.72 12.92
N ALA A 120 2.28 5.94 11.93
CA ALA A 120 3.65 5.63 11.57
C ALA A 120 3.83 5.79 10.06
N THR A 121 4.89 6.47 9.62
CA THR A 121 5.16 6.71 8.21
C THR A 121 6.58 6.27 7.84
N LEU A 122 6.71 5.53 6.73
CA LEU A 122 7.98 5.20 6.10
C LEU A 122 8.02 5.77 4.68
N LEU A 123 9.21 6.22 4.26
CA LEU A 123 9.45 6.69 2.90
C LEU A 123 10.33 5.69 2.15
N PHE A 124 9.90 5.31 0.95
CA PHE A 124 10.64 4.43 0.05
C PHE A 124 11.02 5.20 -1.22
N GLY A 125 12.26 5.07 -1.64
CA GLY A 125 12.69 5.52 -2.97
C GLY A 125 12.70 4.33 -3.93
N ILE A 126 12.00 4.46 -5.06
CA ILE A 126 11.81 3.37 -6.02
C ILE A 126 12.26 3.85 -7.41
N GLU A 127 13.00 3.04 -8.15
CA GLU A 127 13.29 3.30 -9.57
C GLU A 127 11.97 3.32 -10.37
N ALA A 128 11.66 4.45 -11.03
CA ALA A 128 10.36 4.70 -11.65
C ALA A 128 10.01 3.75 -12.80
N SER A 129 11.02 3.18 -13.48
CA SER A 129 10.82 2.35 -14.66
C SER A 129 10.68 0.86 -14.28
N ARG A 130 11.80 0.22 -13.93
CA ARG A 130 11.88 -1.24 -13.80
C ARG A 130 11.47 -1.75 -12.43
N GLU A 131 11.88 -1.07 -11.35
CA GLU A 131 11.50 -1.48 -10.00
C GLU A 131 10.02 -1.24 -9.74
N LEU A 132 9.50 -0.06 -10.10
CA LEU A 132 8.07 0.25 -9.93
C LEU A 132 7.15 -0.71 -10.70
N ARG A 133 7.51 -1.08 -11.94
CA ARG A 133 6.74 -2.06 -12.71
C ARG A 133 6.75 -3.45 -12.06
N ARG A 134 7.92 -3.92 -11.60
CA ARG A 134 8.03 -5.19 -10.89
C ARG A 134 7.28 -5.18 -9.56
N LEU A 135 7.32 -4.05 -8.86
CA LEU A 135 6.57 -3.82 -7.63
C LEU A 135 5.06 -3.93 -7.88
N ALA A 136 4.54 -3.20 -8.87
CA ALA A 136 3.13 -3.23 -9.21
C ALA A 136 2.64 -4.63 -9.59
N LEU A 137 3.43 -5.36 -10.41
CA LEU A 137 3.09 -6.73 -10.80
C LEU A 137 3.03 -7.68 -9.60
N ARG A 138 4.10 -7.72 -8.79
CA ARG A 138 4.15 -8.59 -7.61
C ARG A 138 3.05 -8.27 -6.61
N LEU A 139 2.70 -7.00 -6.44
CA LEU A 139 1.63 -6.60 -5.55
C LEU A 139 0.26 -7.03 -6.10
N SER A 140 0.01 -6.91 -7.41
CA SER A 140 -1.22 -7.40 -8.03
C SER A 140 -1.36 -8.91 -7.85
N GLU A 141 -0.32 -9.67 -8.18
CA GLU A 141 -0.31 -11.14 -8.02
C GLU A 141 -0.55 -11.55 -6.56
N PHE A 142 0.06 -10.85 -5.61
CA PHE A 142 -0.12 -11.09 -4.19
C PHE A 142 -1.55 -10.83 -3.71
N LEU A 143 -2.18 -9.74 -4.17
CA LEU A 143 -3.55 -9.39 -3.80
C LEU A 143 -4.60 -10.26 -4.50
N GLU A 144 -4.32 -10.75 -5.71
CA GLU A 144 -5.21 -11.64 -6.47
C GLU A 144 -5.09 -13.12 -6.07
N ALA A 145 -3.96 -13.52 -5.46
CA ALA A 145 -3.79 -14.87 -4.92
C ALA A 145 -4.56 -15.11 -3.60
N ALA A 146 -5.29 -14.11 -3.12
CA ALA A 146 -6.19 -14.23 -1.97
C ALA A 146 -7.47 -14.98 -2.36
N PRO A 147 -8.03 -15.80 -1.44
CA PRO A 147 -9.20 -16.65 -1.70
C PRO A 147 -10.49 -15.88 -1.98
#